data_AF-A0A7W2U4T1-F1
#
_entry.id   AF-A0A7W2U4T1-F1
#
_cell.length_a   1.000
_cell.length_b   1.000
_cell.length_c   1.000
_cell.angle_alpha   90.00
_cell.angle_beta   90.00
_cell.angle_gamma   90.00
#
_symmetry.space_group_name_H-M   'P 1'
#
loop_
_entity.id
_entity.type
_entity.pdbx_description
1 polymer ?
#
loop_
_entity_poly.entity_id
_entity_poly.type
_entity_poly.pdbx_seq_one_letter_code
_entity_poly.pdbx_strand_id
1 'polypeptide(L)'
;MNLYKPHTVAIYSGVIATLIGLIALSLSWNLWGFFSGPLPGYQIFLFPGNLSLIYFWHPIFTEEINFWPKLFMLLFGQFVVVTCIVVVLVKLKNRLVPSLNNKTLKQDK
;
A
#
# COMPACT_ATOMS: atom_id res chain seq x y z
N MET A 1 -0.62 9.70 25.25
CA MET A 1 -0.83 9.39 23.82
C MET A 1 -0.18 8.03 23.58
N ASN A 2 -0.97 6.99 23.28
CA ASN A 2 -0.50 5.60 23.35
C ASN A 2 0.65 5.35 22.34
N LEU A 3 1.76 4.83 22.86
CA LEU A 3 3.09 4.76 22.24
C LEU A 3 3.21 3.59 21.25
N TYR A 4 2.37 3.54 20.21
CA TYR A 4 2.65 2.62 19.12
C TYR A 4 3.87 3.15 18.36
N LYS A 5 4.97 2.39 18.34
CA LYS A 5 6.15 2.76 17.56
C LYS A 5 5.71 3.01 16.12
N PRO A 6 6.00 4.18 15.52
CA PRO A 6 5.46 4.56 14.21
C PRO A 6 5.81 3.54 13.11
N HIS A 7 6.96 2.88 13.26
CA HIS A 7 7.41 1.79 12.38
C HIS A 7 6.53 0.55 12.47
N THR A 8 6.04 0.20 13.66
CA THR A 8 5.17 -0.96 13.88
C THR A 8 3.84 -0.77 13.16
N VAL A 9 3.25 0.43 13.25
CA VAL A 9 2.00 0.77 12.54
C VAL A 9 2.18 0.64 11.03
N ALA A 10 3.30 1.13 10.49
CA ALA A 10 3.57 1.07 9.05
C ALA A 10 3.81 -0.35 8.53
N ILE A 11 4.43 -1.22 9.33
CA ILE A 11 4.63 -2.63 8.98
C ILE A 11 3.28 -3.36 8.98
N TYR A 12 2.47 -3.18 10.03
CA TYR A 12 1.14 -3.81 10.10
C TYR A 12 0.24 -3.35 8.95
N SER A 13 0.24 -2.06 8.61
CA SER A 13 -0.54 -1.58 7.45
C SER A 13 -0.07 -2.19 6.14
N GLY A 14 1.25 -2.37 5.97
CA GLY A 14 1.82 -3.07 4.83
C GLY A 14 1.32 -4.52 4.76
N VAL A 15 1.43 -5.28 5.85
CA VAL A 15 0.98 -6.69 5.91
C VAL A 15 -0.51 -6.81 5.59
N ILE A 16 -1.34 -5.93 6.14
CA ILE A 16 -2.78 -5.91 5.88
C ILE A 16 -3.04 -5.64 4.39
N ALA A 17 -2.32 -4.71 3.76
CA ALA A 17 -2.46 -4.45 2.33
C ALA A 17 -2.07 -5.66 1.47
N THR A 18 -1.03 -6.40 1.86
CA THR A 18 -0.64 -7.65 1.20
C THR A 18 -1.75 -8.69 1.28
N LEU A 19 -2.35 -8.86 2.46
CA LEU A 19 -3.47 -9.78 2.67
C LEU A 19 -4.69 -9.39 1.84
N ILE A 20 -5.04 -8.10 1.81
CA ILE A 20 -6.14 -7.58 0.98
C ILE A 20 -5.85 -7.85 -0.51
N GLY A 21 -4.63 -7.59 -0.97
CA GLY A 21 -4.24 -7.84 -2.36
C GLY A 21 -4.33 -9.32 -2.73
N LEU A 22 -3.89 -10.21 -1.84
CA LEU A 22 -4.01 -11.66 -2.03
C LEU A 22 -5.47 -12.10 -2.08
N ILE A 23 -6.29 -11.64 -1.15
CA ILE A 23 -7.73 -11.95 -1.10
C ILE A 23 -8.45 -11.44 -2.36
N ALA A 24 -8.16 -10.19 -2.78
CA ALA A 24 -8.74 -9.61 -3.99
C ALA A 24 -8.37 -10.40 -5.25
N LEU A 25 -7.13 -10.90 -5.33
CA LEU A 25 -6.66 -11.77 -6.41
C LEU A 25 -7.34 -13.13 -6.39
N SER A 26 -7.42 -13.79 -5.24
CA SER A 26 -8.12 -15.05 -5.09
C SER A 26 -9.61 -14.91 -5.43
N LEU A 27 -10.28 -13.85 -4.95
CA LEU A 27 -11.67 -13.56 -5.27
C LEU A 27 -11.87 -13.30 -6.76
N SER A 28 -11.04 -12.44 -7.36
CA SER A 28 -11.15 -12.14 -8.79
C SER A 28 -10.94 -13.38 -9.65
N TRP A 29 -10.09 -14.32 -9.23
CA TRP A 29 -9.89 -15.58 -9.93
C TRP A 29 -11.11 -16.50 -9.81
N ASN A 30 -11.66 -16.65 -8.60
CA ASN A 30 -12.80 -17.55 -8.36
C ASN A 30 -14.13 -17.00 -8.90
N LEU A 31 -14.33 -15.69 -8.86
CA LEU A 31 -15.55 -15.02 -9.31
C LEU A 31 -15.50 -14.57 -10.78
N TRP A 32 -14.43 -14.91 -11.50
CA TRP A 32 -14.24 -14.51 -12.90
C TRP A 32 -15.43 -14.92 -13.78
N GLY A 33 -15.91 -16.15 -13.61
CA GLY A 33 -17.07 -16.67 -14.35
C GLY A 33 -18.39 -16.00 -13.99
N PHE A 34 -18.53 -15.46 -12.76
CA PHE A 34 -19.74 -14.78 -12.33
C PHE A 34 -19.82 -13.34 -12.87
N PHE A 35 -18.70 -12.61 -12.84
CA PHE A 35 -18.62 -11.24 -13.36
C PHE A 35 -18.32 -11.17 -14.85
N SER A 36 -18.08 -12.30 -15.51
CA SER A 36 -17.59 -12.37 -16.91
C SER A 36 -16.34 -11.51 -17.12
N GLY A 37 -15.45 -11.45 -16.11
CA GLY A 37 -14.32 -10.54 -16.10
C GLY A 37 -13.73 -10.34 -14.70
N PRO A 38 -12.80 -9.36 -14.57
CA PRO A 38 -12.19 -9.05 -13.28
C PRO A 38 -13.22 -8.52 -12.29
N LEU A 39 -13.00 -8.80 -11.00
CA LEU A 39 -13.86 -8.30 -9.93
C LEU A 39 -14.02 -6.77 -10.03
N PRO A 40 -15.23 -6.20 -9.88
CA PRO A 40 -15.39 -4.76 -9.80
C PRO A 40 -14.57 -4.19 -8.65
N GLY A 41 -13.75 -3.17 -8.93
CA GLY A 41 -12.81 -2.57 -7.96
C GLY A 41 -11.47 -3.30 -7.82
N TYR A 42 -11.24 -4.41 -8.53
CA TYR A 42 -9.98 -5.17 -8.52
C TYR A 42 -8.73 -4.30 -8.72
N GLN A 43 -8.78 -3.39 -9.69
CA GLN A 43 -7.69 -2.48 -10.00
C GLN A 43 -7.35 -1.54 -8.84
N ILE A 44 -8.34 -1.12 -8.06
CA ILE A 44 -8.17 -0.22 -6.91
C ILE A 44 -7.51 -0.98 -5.77
N PHE A 45 -8.01 -2.18 -5.45
CA PHE A 45 -7.43 -3.01 -4.39
C PHE A 45 -5.97 -3.36 -4.67
N LEU A 46 -5.62 -3.59 -5.93
CA LEU A 46 -4.26 -3.94 -6.36
C LEU A 46 -3.41 -2.75 -6.80
N PHE A 47 -3.94 -1.54 -6.73
CA PHE A 47 -3.27 -0.35 -7.26
C PHE A 47 -1.85 -0.13 -6.73
N PRO A 48 -1.58 -0.21 -5.40
CA PRO A 48 -0.22 -0.02 -4.88
C PRO A 48 0.77 -1.09 -5.39
N GLY A 49 0.31 -2.34 -5.53
CA GLY A 49 1.13 -3.40 -6.13
C GLY A 49 1.40 -3.16 -7.61
N ASN A 50 0.36 -2.78 -8.36
CA ASN A 50 0.44 -2.50 -9.79
C ASN A 50 1.36 -1.32 -10.11
N LEU A 51 1.42 -0.30 -9.25
CA LEU A 51 2.39 0.79 -9.37
C LEU A 51 3.82 0.27 -9.39
N SER A 52 4.18 -0.61 -8.45
CA SER A 52 5.52 -1.20 -8.43
C SER A 52 5.77 -2.06 -9.68
N LEU A 53 4.77 -2.81 -10.14
CA LEU A 53 4.90 -3.64 -11.33
C LEU A 53 5.18 -2.80 -12.58
N ILE A 54 4.43 -1.73 -12.80
CA ILE A 54 4.54 -0.90 -13.99
C ILE A 54 5.83 -0.08 -13.98
N TYR A 55 6.17 0.54 -12.85
CA TYR A 55 7.26 1.53 -12.81
C TYR A 55 8.60 0.96 -12.35
N PHE A 56 8.60 -0.10 -11.57
CA PHE A 56 9.83 -0.68 -11.02
C PHE A 56 10.17 -2.01 -11.69
N TRP A 57 9.23 -2.95 -11.73
CA TRP A 57 9.51 -4.31 -12.20
C TRP A 57 9.52 -4.44 -13.73
N HIS A 58 8.59 -3.79 -14.43
CA HIS A 58 8.46 -3.88 -15.89
C HIS A 58 9.70 -3.35 -16.65
N PRO A 59 10.38 -2.27 -16.24
CA PRO A 59 11.63 -1.86 -16.89
C PRO A 59 12.81 -2.82 -16.62
N ILE A 60 12.80 -3.50 -15.47
CA ILE A 60 13.86 -4.44 -15.06
C ILE A 60 13.71 -5.77 -15.81
N PHE A 61 12.48 -6.24 -15.96
CA PHE A 61 12.15 -7.48 -16.64
C PHE A 61 11.46 -7.17 -17.97
N THR A 62 12.26 -7.18 -19.04
CA THR A 62 11.78 -6.96 -20.41
C THR A 62 11.10 -8.18 -21.02
N GLU A 63 11.12 -9.33 -20.32
CA GLU A 63 10.51 -10.59 -20.74
C GLU A 63 9.18 -10.85 -20.03
N GLU A 64 8.31 -11.64 -20.66
CA GLU A 64 7.04 -12.06 -20.07
C GLU A 64 7.28 -12.97 -18.85
N ILE A 65 7.08 -12.40 -17.67
CA ILE A 65 7.27 -13.11 -16.41
C ILE A 65 6.10 -14.07 -16.18
N ASN A 66 6.44 -15.31 -15.77
CA ASN A 66 5.47 -16.30 -15.31
C ASN A 66 4.57 -15.76 -14.18
N PHE A 67 3.42 -16.42 -13.97
CA PHE A 67 2.42 -16.02 -12.98
C PHE A 67 2.97 -15.91 -11.56
N TRP A 68 3.70 -16.92 -11.07
CA TRP A 68 4.17 -16.97 -9.68
C TRP A 68 5.13 -15.83 -9.31
N PRO A 69 6.19 -15.54 -10.09
CA PRO A 69 7.03 -14.38 -9.81
C PRO A 69 6.26 -13.06 -9.93
N LYS A 70 5.31 -12.95 -10.88
CA LYS A 70 4.47 -11.75 -11.02
C LYS A 70 3.58 -11.52 -9.80
N LEU A 71 3.00 -12.60 -9.25
CA LEU A 71 2.24 -12.56 -8.00
C LEU A 71 3.12 -12.10 -6.83
N PHE A 72 4.32 -12.64 -6.71
CA PHE A 72 5.26 -12.22 -5.68
C PHE A 72 5.60 -10.73 -5.80
N MET A 73 5.94 -10.25 -7.00
CA MET A 73 6.24 -8.83 -7.27
C MET A 73 5.05 -7.93 -6.93
N LEU A 74 3.82 -8.35 -7.27
CA LEU A 74 2.60 -7.62 -6.94
C LEU A 74 2.41 -7.47 -5.42
N LEU A 75 2.52 -8.57 -4.68
CA LEU A 75 2.34 -8.61 -3.23
C LEU A 75 3.47 -7.87 -2.50
N PHE A 76 4.70 -8.01 -2.98
CA PHE A 76 5.84 -7.26 -2.46
C PHE A 76 5.66 -5.76 -2.70
N GLY A 77 5.20 -5.39 -3.90
CA GLY A 77 4.82 -4.03 -4.25
C GLY A 77 3.78 -3.43 -3.31
N GLN A 78 2.70 -4.18 -3.05
CA GLN A 78 1.66 -3.80 -2.10
C GLN A 78 2.25 -3.44 -0.73
N PHE A 79 3.04 -4.36 -0.19
CA PHE A 79 3.67 -4.18 1.10
C PHE A 79 4.55 -2.92 1.14
N VAL A 80 5.51 -2.82 0.22
CA VAL A 80 6.50 -1.74 0.20
C VAL A 80 5.86 -0.38 0.01
N VAL A 81 4.96 -0.25 -0.99
CA VAL A 81 4.33 1.03 -1.30
C VAL A 81 3.47 1.51 -0.13
N VAL A 82 2.65 0.63 0.45
CA VAL A 82 1.78 1.01 1.57
C VAL A 82 2.59 1.35 2.82
N THR A 83 3.62 0.56 3.17
CA THR A 83 4.50 0.86 4.31
C THR A 83 5.21 2.20 4.11
N CYS A 84 5.74 2.48 2.92
CA CYS A 84 6.38 3.76 2.62
C CYS A 84 5.41 4.94 2.78
N ILE A 85 4.20 4.85 2.22
CA ILE A 85 3.18 5.89 2.34
C ILE A 85 2.82 6.14 3.81
N VAL A 86 2.58 5.09 4.59
CA VAL A 86 2.22 5.23 6.01
C VAL A 86 3.37 5.85 6.82
N VAL A 87 4.63 5.48 6.55
CA VAL A 87 5.79 6.14 7.19
C VAL A 87 5.82 7.63 6.86
N VAL A 88 5.61 8.02 5.60
CA VAL A 88 5.59 9.43 5.19
C VAL A 88 4.46 10.18 5.89
N LEU A 89 3.25 9.62 5.93
CA LEU A 89 2.10 10.24 6.60
C LEU A 89 2.32 10.41 8.10
N VAL A 90 2.88 9.40 8.77
CA VAL A 90 3.19 9.47 10.20
C VAL A 90 4.27 10.51 10.49
N LYS A 91 5.34 10.57 9.68
CA LYS A 91 6.36 11.62 9.79
C LYS A 91 5.78 13.01 9.56
N LEU A 92 4.91 13.17 8.55
CA LEU A 92 4.27 14.44 8.24
C LEU A 92 3.35 14.89 9.38
N LYS A 93 2.52 13.99 9.91
CA LYS A 93 1.67 14.25 11.09
C LYS A 93 2.51 14.68 12.28
N ASN A 94 3.59 13.94 12.59
CA ASN A 94 4.47 14.24 13.71
C ASN A 94 5.23 15.56 13.54
N ARG A 95 5.47 16.03 12.30
CA ARG A 95 6.06 17.34 12.02
C ARG A 95 5.06 18.48 12.12
N LEU A 96 3.85 18.28 11.61
CA LEU A 96 2.82 19.32 11.53
C LEU A 96 2.12 19.58 12.88
N VAL A 97 1.82 18.53 13.65
CA VAL A 97 1.15 18.65 14.95
C VAL A 97 1.87 19.59 15.94
N PRO A 98 3.18 19.43 16.21
CA PRO A 98 3.89 20.36 17.09
C PRO A 98 4.05 21.76 16.47
N SER A 99 4.15 21.87 15.15
CA SER A 99 4.22 23.17 14.47
C SER A 99 2.93 23.98 14.58
N LEU A 100 1.76 23.32 14.62
CA LEU A 100 0.47 23.98 14.81
C LEU A 100 0.29 24.40 16.26
N ASN A 101 0.61 23.53 17.23
CA ASN A 101 0.45 23.84 18.64
C ASN A 101 1.32 25.03 19.12
N ASN A 102 2.55 25.13 18.60
CA ASN A 102 3.43 26.27 18.88
C ASN A 102 2.97 27.58 18.24
N LYS A 103 2.21 27.53 17.12
CA LYS A 103 1.62 28.74 16.52
C LYS A 103 0.45 29.26 17.33
N THR A 104 -0.42 28.37 17.82
CA THR A 104 -1.56 28.74 18.67
C THR A 104 -1.09 29.37 19.99
N LEU A 105 -0.11 28.78 20.66
CA LEU A 105 0.48 29.33 21.91
C LEU A 105 1.14 30.70 21.76
N LYS A 106 1.53 31.09 20.54
CA LYS A 106 2.16 32.40 20.26
C LYS A 106 1.15 33.48 19.88
N GLN A 107 -0.11 33.12 19.63
CA GLN A 107 -1.21 34.06 19.36
C GLN A 107 -1.98 34.44 20.63
N ASP A 108 -1.95 33.60 21.68
CA ASP A 108 -2.57 33.86 22.98
C ASP A 108 -1.67 34.62 23.98
N LYS A 109 -0.45 35.01 23.57
CA LYS A 109 0.49 35.83 24.36
C LYS A 109 0.69 37.18 23.68
#